data_AF-A0A934BF23-F1
#
_entry.id   AF-A0A934BF23-F1
#
_cell.length_a   1.000
_cell.length_b   1.000
_cell.length_c   1.000
_cell.angle_alpha   90.00
_cell.angle_beta   90.00
_cell.angle_gamma   90.00
#
_symmetry.space_group_name_H-M   'P 1'
#
loop_
_entity.id
_entity.type
_entity.pdbx_description
1 polymer ?
#
loop_
_entity_poly.entity_id
_entity_poly.type
_entity_poly.pdbx_seq_one_letter_code
_entity_poly.pdbx_strand_id
1 'polypeptide(L)' 'MEKGIPQGSPISPVLANIFLDELDEAMLGKGYKYVRYADDFVILCKDPEQAKQDESDVVSITSTFL' A
#
# COMPACT_ATOMS: atom_id res chain seq x y z
N MET A 1 20.37 -14.36 -6.08
CA MET A 1 19.70 -13.36 -6.93
C MET A 1 18.99 -12.42 -5.98
N GLU A 2 19.45 -11.18 -5.85
CA GLU A 2 18.63 -10.16 -5.20
C GLU A 2 17.35 -9.99 -6.02
N LYS A 3 16.20 -10.17 -5.37
CA LYS A 3 14.90 -9.86 -5.97
C LYS A 3 14.70 -8.35 -5.85
N GLY A 4 14.59 -7.67 -6.97
CA GLY A 4 14.37 -6.23 -7.00
C GLY A 4 14.40 -5.72 -8.43
N ILE A 5 13.75 -4.58 -8.64
CA ILE A 5 13.81 -3.89 -9.93
C ILE A 5 15.08 -3.05 -9.94
N PRO A 6 15.87 -3.02 -11.04
CA PRO A 6 17.02 -2.14 -11.15
C PRO A 6 16.64 -0.68 -10.86
N GLN A 7 17.33 -0.05 -9.90
CA GLN A 7 17.12 1.37 -9.59
C GLN A 7 17.53 2.21 -10.80
N GLY A 8 16.70 3.19 -11.17
CA GLY A 8 16.95 4.09 -12.31
C GLY A 8 16.49 3.55 -13.66
N SER A 9 15.87 2.37 -13.72
CA SER A 9 15.17 1.97 -14.94
C SER A 9 13.88 2.79 -15.10
N PRO A 10 13.61 3.36 -16.30
CA PRO A 10 12.41 4.18 -16.54
C PRO A 10 11.10 3.39 -16.39
N ILE A 11 11.16 2.05 -16.42
CA ILE A 11 9.97 1.20 -16.26
C ILE A 11 9.68 0.85 -14.78
N SER A 12 10.62 1.09 -13.87
CA SER A 12 10.48 0.73 -12.45
C SER A 12 9.23 1.33 -11.79
N PRO A 13 8.87 2.61 -12.01
CA PRO A 13 7.67 3.18 -11.40
C PRO A 13 6.37 2.51 -11.87
N VAL A 14 6.30 2.11 -13.14
CA VAL A 14 5.12 1.44 -13.71
C VAL A 14 4.96 0.04 -13.12
N LEU A 15 6.06 -0.71 -13.03
CA LEU A 15 6.05 -2.05 -12.44
C LEU A 15 5.69 -2.03 -10.95
N ALA A 16 6.18 -1.04 -10.20
CA ALA A 16 5.80 -0.86 -8.80
C ALA A 16 4.30 -0.59 -8.65
N ASN A 17 3.72 0.26 -9.51
CA ASN A 17 2.28 0.54 -9.47
C ASN A 17 1.44 -0.69 -9.82
N ILE A 18 1.85 -1.51 -10.78
CA ILE A 18 1.15 -2.76 -11.12
C ILE A 18 1.22 -3.75 -9.96
N PHE A 19 2.38 -3.87 -9.31
CA PHE A 19 2.54 -4.76 -8.16
C PHE A 19 1.65 -4.35 -6.97
N LEU A 20 1.48 -3.04 -6.75
CA LEU A 20 0.69 -2.49 -5.65
C LEU A 20 -0.81 -2.35 -5.96
N ASP A 21 -1.25 -2.66 -7.18
CA ASP A 21 -2.67 -2.57 -7.60
C ASP A 21 -3.56 -3.51 -6.76
N GLU A 22 -3.10 -4.73 -6.48
CA GLU A 22 -3.85 -5.67 -5.63
C GLU A 22 -4.00 -5.18 -4.18
N LEU A 23 -2.98 -4.47 -3.68
CA LEU A 23 -3.04 -3.83 -2.35
C LEU A 23 -4.08 -2.71 -2.35
N ASP A 24 -4.10 -1.88 -3.40
CA ASP A 24 -5.07 -0.79 -3.54
C ASP A 24 -6.51 -1.36 -3.56
N GLU A 25 -6.76 -2.41 -4.33
CA GLU A 25 -8.06 -3.08 -4.40
C GLU A 25 -8.48 -3.67 -3.03
N ALA A 26 -7.54 -4.28 -2.29
CA ALA A 26 -7.82 -4.78 -0.94
C ALA A 26 -8.18 -3.65 0.04
N MET A 27 -7.46 -2.52 -0.04
CA MET A 27 -7.69 -1.34 0.80
C MET A 27 -9.03 -0.67 0.49
N LEU A 28 -9.34 -0.49 -0.80
CA LEU A 28 -10.61 0.08 -1.27
C LEU A 28 -11.79 -0.85 -0.96
N GLY A 29 -11.60 -2.17 -1.11
CA GLY A 29 -12.60 -3.19 -0.80
C GLY A 29 -13.03 -3.21 0.68
N LYS A 30 -12.12 -2.85 1.60
CA LYS A 30 -12.44 -2.65 3.02
C LYS A 30 -13.04 -1.28 3.35
N GLY A 31 -13.09 -0.35 2.39
CA GLY A 31 -13.70 0.96 2.53
C GLY A 31 -12.78 2.05 3.09
N TYR A 32 -11.46 1.84 3.08
CA TYR A 32 -10.51 2.82 3.57
C TYR A 32 -10.49 4.09 2.71
N LYS A 33 -10.41 5.25 3.36
CA LYS A 33 -10.09 6.52 2.70
C LYS A 33 -8.58 6.59 2.55
N TYR A 34 -8.12 6.24 1.36
CA TYR A 34 -6.74 5.86 1.08
C TYR A 34 -6.14 6.72 -0.03
N VAL A 35 -4.87 7.12 0.14
CA VAL A 35 -4.08 7.82 -0.88
C VAL A 35 -2.67 7.25 -0.90
N ARG A 36 -2.18 6.84 -2.06
CA ARG A 36 -0.83 6.31 -2.27
C ARG A 36 -0.04 7.14 -3.27
N TYR A 37 1.26 7.24 -3.02
CA TYR A 37 2.25 7.80 -3.91
C TYR A 37 3.48 6.90 -3.93
N ALA A 38 3.72 6.24 -5.07
CA ALA A 38 4.74 5.20 -5.18
C ALA A 38 4.56 4.11 -4.11
N ASP A 39 5.55 3.93 -3.23
CA ASP A 39 5.57 3.00 -2.11
C ASP A 39 5.02 3.58 -0.80
N ASP A 40 4.86 4.90 -0.70
CA ASP A 40 4.30 5.58 0.47
C ASP A 40 2.78 5.74 0.35
N PHE A 41 2.05 5.50 1.44
CA PHE A 41 0.60 5.73 1.48
C PHE A 41 0.13 6.25 2.84
N VAL A 42 -1.06 6.86 2.83
CA VAL A 42 -1.74 7.38 4.02
C VAL A 42 -3.19 6.94 4.05
N ILE A 43 -3.70 6.75 5.26
CA ILE A 43 -5.09 6.39 5.53
C ILE A 43 -5.72 7.52 6.34
N LEU A 44 -6.83 8.05 5.83
CA LEU A 44 -7.53 9.17 6.42
C LEU A 44 -8.53 8.66 7.44
N CYS A 45 -8.26 8.93 8.72
CA CYS A 45 -9.09 8.56 9.85
C CYS A 45 -9.76 9.80 10.46
N LYS A 46 -10.91 9.61 11.13
CA LYS A 46 -11.63 10.71 11.79
C LYS A 46 -11.11 11.02 13.19
N ASP A 47 -10.61 10.02 13.88
CA ASP A 47 -10.13 10.12 15.26
C ASP A 47 -8.94 9.18 15.51
N PRO A 48 -8.17 9.41 16.59
CA PRO A 48 -6.96 8.65 16.88
C PRO A 48 -7.19 7.19 17.28
N GLU A 49 -8.36 6.83 17.80
CA GLU A 49 -8.65 5.45 18.20
C GLU A 49 -8.93 4.60 16.95
N GLN A 50 -9.72 5.13 16.01
CA GLN A 50 -9.89 4.52 14.69
C GLN A 50 -8.54 4.35 13.97
N ALA A 51 -7.65 5.34 14.05
CA ALA A 51 -6.34 5.26 13.42
C ALA A 51 -5.50 4.08 13.93
N LYS A 52 -5.48 3.82 15.25
CA LYS A 52 -4.76 2.66 15.82
C LYS A 52 -5.36 1.33 15.38
N GLN A 53 -6.69 1.26 15.29
CA GLN A 53 -7.38 0.05 14.85
C GLN A 53 -7.11 -0.23 13.37
N ASP A 54 -7.18 0.81 12.54
CA ASP A 54 -6.91 0.73 11.11
C ASP A 54 -5.45 0.40 10.84
N GLU A 55 -4.51 0.97 11.59
CA GLU A 55 -3.09 0.65 11.51
C GLU A 55 -2.85 -0.86 11.71
N SER A 56 -3.45 -1.46 12.74
CA SER A 56 -3.30 -2.89 12.99
C SER A 56 -3.88 -3.77 11.88
N ASP A 57 -5.03 -3.38 11.31
CA ASP A 57 -5.65 -4.14 10.22
C ASP A 57 -4.83 -4.02 8.93
N VAL A 58 -4.35 -2.81 8.62
CA VAL A 58 -3.56 -2.51 7.42
C VAL A 58 -2.24 -3.24 7.43
N VAL A 59 -1.56 -3.31 8.59
CA VAL A 59 -0.34 -4.11 8.75
C VAL A 59 -0.61 -5.58 8.41
N SER A 60 -1.77 -6.12 8.80
CA SER A 60 -2.16 -7.49 8.45
C SER A 60 -2.41 -7.64 6.94
N ILE A 61 -3.03 -6.64 6.30
CA ILE A 61 -3.27 -6.64 4.85
C ILE A 61 -1.93 -6.62 4.12
N THR A 62 -1.05 -5.66 4.40
CA THR A 62 0.25 -5.51 3.73
C THR A 62 1.13 -6.74 3.86
N SER A 63 1.05 -7.45 4.99
CA SER A 63 1.81 -8.69 5.23
C SER A 63 1.35 -9.87 4.37
N THR A 64 0.21 -9.75 3.69
CA THR A 64 -0.28 -10.76 2.74
C THR A 64 0.33 -10.57 1.34
N PHE A 65 0.79 -9.36 1.03
CA PHE A 65 1.26 -8.96 -0.31
C PHE A 65 2.79 -8.81 -0.40
N LEU A 66 3.49 -8.64 0.73
CA LEU A 66 4.95 -8.52 0.84
C LEU A 66 5.56 -9.75 1.54
#